data_AF-A0A2M7R716-F1
#
_entry.id   AF-A0A2M7R716-F1
#
_cell.length_a   1.000
_cell.length_b   1.000
_cell.length_c   1.000
_cell.angle_alpha   90.00
_cell.angle_beta   90.00
_cell.angle_gamma   90.00
#
_symmetry.space_group_name_H-M   'P 1'
#
loop_
_entity.id
_entity.type
_entity.pdbx_description
1 polymer ?
#
loop_
_entity_poly.entity_id
_entity_poly.type
_entity_poly.pdbx_seq_one_letter_code
_entity_poly.pdbx_strand_id
1 'polypeptide(L)'
;MNNNRPIQLSPNSLNLYYECPLCFWLDKKQGIKRPQPYPYALNMAVDILLKEEFDKYRAKGEPHPLMVVHNIPAKLFSNQNLLNQWRSNFSGIRCFDSELGATLFGAVDDILEFSDGKLAPLDYKSTGSKVPTVYDRFQLQMDVYTFLLEKNGFLTPRKGYLAFYVVDKANGFIDRLPFKKEIQVIDTDPSYIQGLFEEAVNFLRKEAPISHSADCQYGQWLREMSGLKSN
;
A
#
# COMPACT_ATOMS: atom_id res chain seq x y z
N MET A 1 17.34 15.21 -21.02
CA MET A 1 15.94 15.50 -21.43
C MET A 1 15.14 15.76 -20.15
N ASN A 2 14.76 17.01 -19.88
CA ASN A 2 13.87 17.33 -18.75
C ASN A 2 12.47 16.80 -19.07
N ASN A 3 12.16 15.59 -18.61
CA ASN A 3 10.79 15.10 -18.62
C ASN A 3 10.01 15.89 -17.54
N ASN A 4 9.36 16.97 -17.96
CA ASN A 4 8.50 17.80 -17.11
C ASN A 4 7.16 17.08 -16.81
N ARG A 5 7.23 15.80 -16.42
CA ARG A 5 6.06 15.01 -16.06
C ARG A 5 5.64 15.39 -14.65
N PRO A 6 4.32 15.58 -14.39
CA PRO A 6 3.82 15.81 -13.04
C PRO A 6 4.32 14.74 -12.08
N ILE A 7 4.84 15.15 -10.93
CA ILE A 7 5.33 14.21 -9.91
C ILE A 7 4.12 13.53 -9.28
N GLN A 8 4.09 12.20 -9.35
CA GLN A 8 3.06 11.38 -8.73
C GLN A 8 3.71 10.36 -7.80
N LEU A 9 3.40 10.45 -6.51
CA LEU A 9 3.91 9.57 -5.47
C LEU A 9 2.78 8.74 -4.86
N SER A 10 3.15 7.56 -4.37
CA SER A 10 2.26 6.56 -3.77
C SER A 10 2.93 5.93 -2.55
N PRO A 11 2.24 5.14 -1.72
CA PRO A 11 2.88 4.46 -0.60
C PRO A 11 4.13 3.66 -0.99
N ASN A 12 4.10 2.98 -2.14
CA ASN A 12 5.28 2.26 -2.65
C ASN A 12 6.41 3.21 -3.06
N SER A 13 6.08 4.40 -3.58
CA SER A 13 7.07 5.42 -3.92
C SER A 13 7.76 5.98 -2.66
N LEU A 14 6.99 6.23 -1.60
CA LEU A 14 7.52 6.73 -0.33
C LEU A 14 8.32 5.67 0.42
N ASN A 15 7.88 4.41 0.41
CA ASN A 15 8.69 3.29 0.90
C ASN A 15 10.02 3.18 0.15
N LEU A 16 10.02 3.34 -1.18
CA LEU A 16 11.25 3.33 -1.97
C LEU A 16 12.18 4.49 -1.61
N TYR A 17 11.61 5.66 -1.29
CA TYR A 17 12.37 6.81 -0.81
C TYR A 17 13.07 6.51 0.51
N TYR A 18 12.36 5.95 1.49
CA TYR A 18 12.96 5.54 2.77
C TYR A 18 14.02 4.46 2.61
N GLU A 19 13.77 3.46 1.77
CA GLU A 19 14.70 2.35 1.57
C GLU A 19 15.97 2.82 0.83
N CYS A 20 15.84 3.60 -0.24
CA CYS A 20 16.98 4.13 -0.96
C CYS A 20 16.66 5.40 -1.78
N PRO A 21 17.12 6.58 -1.32
CA PRO A 21 16.92 7.84 -2.03
C PRO A 21 17.46 7.82 -3.47
N LEU A 22 18.58 7.14 -3.73
CA LEU A 22 19.10 6.98 -5.10
C LEU A 22 18.14 6.18 -5.98
N CYS A 23 17.66 5.02 -5.51
CA CYS A 23 16.70 4.22 -6.27
C CYS A 23 15.39 4.97 -6.52
N PHE A 24 14.92 5.71 -5.53
CA PHE A 24 13.75 6.57 -5.65
C PHE A 24 13.95 7.64 -6.72
N TRP A 25 15.07 8.35 -6.71
CA TRP A 25 15.40 9.35 -7.71
C TRP A 25 15.50 8.75 -9.11
N LEU A 26 16.19 7.61 -9.25
CA LEU A 26 16.32 6.89 -10.52
C LEU A 26 14.94 6.47 -11.07
N ASP A 27 14.06 5.89 -10.24
CA ASP A 27 12.72 5.50 -10.67
C ASP A 27 11.88 6.73 -11.07
N LYS A 28 11.74 7.71 -10.16
CA LYS A 28 10.76 8.79 -10.36
C LYS A 28 11.23 9.90 -11.29
N LYS A 29 12.54 10.17 -11.37
CA LYS A 29 13.09 11.22 -12.23
C LYS A 29 13.62 10.69 -13.56
N GLN A 30 14.31 9.54 -13.56
CA GLN A 30 14.91 8.97 -14.77
C GLN A 30 14.09 7.84 -15.39
N GLY A 31 13.09 7.30 -14.71
CA GLY A 31 12.36 6.11 -15.17
C GLY A 31 13.19 4.82 -15.09
N ILE A 32 14.34 4.86 -14.41
CA ILE A 32 15.23 3.70 -14.24
C ILE A 32 14.81 2.95 -12.99
N LYS A 33 14.04 1.89 -13.19
CA LYS A 33 13.52 1.05 -12.10
C LYS A 33 14.53 -0.02 -11.71
N ARG A 34 14.46 -0.44 -10.44
CA ARG A 34 15.10 -1.69 -10.00
C ARG A 34 14.59 -2.86 -10.85
N PRO A 35 15.44 -3.85 -11.17
CA PRO A 35 14.99 -5.14 -11.69
C PRO A 35 13.83 -5.66 -10.84
N GLN A 36 12.71 -5.98 -11.46
CA GLN A 36 11.53 -6.42 -10.73
C GLN A 36 11.68 -7.88 -10.31
N PRO A 37 11.21 -8.27 -9.10
CA PRO A 37 11.08 -9.68 -8.76
C PRO A 37 10.01 -10.34 -9.65
N TYR A 38 9.97 -11.68 -9.63
CA TYR A 38 8.87 -12.42 -10.24
C TYR A 38 7.52 -11.96 -9.66
N PRO A 39 6.47 -11.87 -10.50
CA PRO A 39 5.16 -11.42 -10.04
C PRO A 39 4.55 -12.41 -9.03
N TYR A 40 3.97 -11.89 -7.95
CA TYR A 40 3.21 -12.66 -6.96
C TYR A 40 1.79 -12.98 -7.47
N ALA A 41 1.69 -13.67 -8.61
CA ALA A 41 0.43 -13.90 -9.32
C ALA A 41 -0.63 -14.61 -8.47
N LEU A 42 -0.22 -15.52 -7.58
CA LEU A 42 -1.15 -16.20 -6.66
C LEU A 42 -1.73 -15.24 -5.61
N ASN A 43 -0.90 -14.39 -5.00
CA ASN A 43 -1.37 -13.38 -4.05
C ASN A 43 -2.33 -12.39 -4.72
N MET A 44 -2.03 -11.99 -5.96
CA MET A 44 -2.92 -11.15 -6.77
C MET A 44 -4.26 -11.83 -7.06
N ALA A 45 -4.27 -13.13 -7.38
CA ALA A 45 -5.50 -13.87 -7.59
C ALA A 45 -6.35 -13.93 -6.31
N VAL A 46 -5.72 -14.18 -5.16
CA VAL A 46 -6.41 -14.14 -3.85
C VAL A 46 -7.01 -12.75 -3.60
N ASP A 47 -6.25 -11.69 -3.84
CA ASP A 47 -6.72 -10.31 -3.69
C ASP A 47 -7.96 -10.00 -4.55
N ILE A 48 -7.98 -10.42 -5.82
CA ILE A 48 -9.14 -10.28 -6.72
C ILE A 48 -10.35 -11.03 -6.16
N LEU A 49 -10.17 -12.29 -5.75
CA LEU A 49 -11.26 -13.11 -5.21
C LEU A 49 -11.83 -12.53 -3.91
N LEU A 50 -10.98 -11.93 -3.07
CA LEU A 50 -11.41 -11.27 -1.83
C LEU A 50 -12.21 -10.00 -2.12
N LYS A 51 -11.78 -9.18 -3.10
CA LYS A 51 -12.58 -8.03 -3.55
C LYS A 51 -13.97 -8.47 -4.01
N GLU A 52 -14.06 -9.53 -4.81
CA GLU A 52 -15.35 -10.09 -5.26
C GLU A 52 -16.20 -10.63 -4.11
N GLU A 53 -15.59 -11.31 -3.13
CA GLU A 53 -16.29 -11.81 -1.94
C GLU A 53 -16.87 -10.67 -1.11
N PHE A 54 -16.06 -9.66 -0.79
CA PHE A 54 -16.50 -8.48 -0.03
C PHE A 54 -17.58 -7.71 -0.78
N ASP A 55 -17.49 -7.59 -2.12
CA ASP A 55 -18.49 -6.94 -2.95
C ASP A 55 -19.85 -7.67 -2.90
N LYS A 56 -19.85 -9.01 -2.86
CA LYS A 56 -21.08 -9.80 -2.68
C LYS A 56 -21.76 -9.53 -1.33
N TYR A 57 -20.99 -9.41 -0.25
CA TYR A 57 -21.52 -9.06 1.07
C TYR A 57 -22.04 -7.61 1.09
N ARG A 58 -21.29 -6.67 0.50
CA ARG A 58 -21.70 -5.26 0.39
C ARG A 58 -23.01 -5.10 -0.38
N ALA A 59 -23.18 -5.82 -1.51
CA ALA A 59 -24.40 -5.77 -2.32
C ALA A 59 -25.64 -6.25 -1.56
N LYS A 60 -25.47 -7.16 -0.58
CA LYS A 60 -26.55 -7.64 0.30
C LYS A 60 -26.81 -6.73 1.50
N GLY A 61 -25.93 -5.76 1.77
CA GLY A 61 -25.96 -4.98 3.01
C GLY A 61 -25.58 -5.79 4.26
N GLU A 62 -24.88 -6.92 4.08
CA GLU A 62 -24.48 -7.82 5.15
C GLU A 62 -23.02 -7.56 5.57
N PRO A 63 -22.69 -7.69 6.87
CA PRO A 63 -21.29 -7.67 7.29
C PRO A 63 -20.56 -8.91 6.79
N HIS A 64 -19.31 -8.75 6.37
CA HIS A 64 -18.47 -9.88 6.00
C HIS A 64 -18.20 -10.78 7.23
N PRO A 65 -18.20 -12.13 7.14
CA PRO A 65 -18.02 -13.01 8.29
C PRO A 65 -16.71 -12.77 9.07
N LEU A 66 -15.65 -12.35 8.37
CA LEU A 66 -14.39 -11.93 9.00
C LEU A 66 -14.61 -10.76 9.98
N MET A 67 -15.44 -9.78 9.62
CA MET A 67 -15.72 -8.64 10.49
C MET A 67 -16.55 -9.05 11.70
N VAL A 68 -17.53 -9.95 11.50
CA VAL A 68 -18.40 -10.45 12.57
C VAL A 68 -17.60 -11.22 13.62
N VAL A 69 -16.76 -12.17 13.19
CA VAL A 69 -15.93 -12.99 14.11
C VAL A 69 -14.97 -12.13 14.93
N HIS A 70 -14.50 -11.01 14.37
CA HIS A 70 -13.59 -10.09 15.03
C HIS A 70 -14.29 -8.90 15.70
N ASN A 71 -15.63 -8.89 15.80
CA ASN A 71 -16.43 -7.82 16.43
C ASN A 71 -16.08 -6.41 15.92
N ILE A 72 -15.83 -6.26 14.62
CA ILE A 72 -15.49 -4.96 14.03
C ILE A 72 -16.76 -4.10 13.94
N PRO A 73 -16.85 -2.94 14.62
CA PRO A 73 -18.09 -2.16 14.71
C PRO A 73 -18.25 -1.23 13.50
N ALA A 74 -18.14 -1.80 12.29
CA ALA A 74 -18.27 -1.08 11.02
C ALA A 74 -19.05 -1.92 10.02
N LYS A 75 -19.56 -1.27 8.97
CA LYS A 75 -20.09 -1.92 7.77
C LYS A 75 -19.11 -1.73 6.61
N LEU A 76 -19.32 -2.49 5.53
CA LEU A 76 -18.61 -2.25 4.27
C LEU A 76 -19.07 -0.90 3.68
N PHE A 77 -18.13 -0.09 3.19
CA PHE A 77 -18.43 1.24 2.65
C PHE A 77 -19.47 1.17 1.54
N SER A 78 -20.56 1.91 1.70
CA SER A 78 -21.78 1.72 0.90
C SER A 78 -21.66 2.21 -0.55
N ASN A 79 -20.78 3.18 -0.85
CA ASN A 79 -20.64 3.74 -2.19
C ASN A 79 -19.69 2.89 -3.07
N GLN A 80 -20.23 1.82 -3.67
CA GLN A 80 -19.46 0.90 -4.53
C GLN A 80 -18.80 1.60 -5.73
N ASN A 81 -19.45 2.61 -6.35
CA ASN A 81 -18.89 3.31 -7.50
C ASN A 81 -17.62 4.09 -7.13
N LEU A 82 -17.67 4.80 -6.00
CA LEU A 82 -16.51 5.52 -5.48
C LEU A 82 -15.41 4.56 -5.03
N LEU A 83 -15.78 3.45 -4.38
CA LEU A 83 -14.82 2.41 -4.01
C LEU A 83 -14.11 1.81 -5.25
N ASN A 84 -14.84 1.54 -6.33
CA ASN A 84 -14.28 1.05 -7.58
C ASN A 84 -13.27 2.05 -8.18
N GLN A 85 -13.56 3.35 -8.10
CA GLN A 85 -12.61 4.39 -8.48
C GLN A 85 -11.36 4.35 -7.59
N TRP A 86 -11.53 4.22 -6.27
CA TRP A 86 -10.43 4.18 -5.32
C TRP A 86 -9.59 2.90 -5.38
N ARG A 87 -10.13 1.79 -5.87
CA ARG A 87 -9.38 0.54 -6.12
C ARG A 87 -8.51 0.58 -7.38
N SER A 88 -8.80 1.49 -8.31
CA SER A 88 -8.06 1.58 -9.58
C SER A 88 -6.72 2.31 -9.40
N ASN A 89 -5.61 1.69 -9.81
CA ASN A 89 -4.29 2.34 -9.83
C ASN A 89 -4.22 3.58 -10.73
N PHE A 90 -5.14 3.73 -11.70
CA PHE A 90 -5.23 4.92 -12.55
C PHE A 90 -5.91 6.08 -11.85
N SER A 91 -6.89 5.79 -10.99
CA SER A 91 -7.69 6.79 -10.28
C SER A 91 -7.24 6.89 -8.83
N GLY A 92 -7.57 5.91 -7.99
CA GLY A 92 -7.19 5.90 -6.58
C GLY A 92 -7.85 7.03 -5.78
N ILE A 93 -7.54 7.09 -4.49
CA ILE A 93 -7.74 8.30 -3.69
C ILE A 93 -6.57 9.23 -4.01
N ARG A 94 -6.85 10.50 -4.31
CA ARG A 94 -5.85 11.47 -4.76
C ARG A 94 -5.87 12.74 -3.92
N CYS A 95 -4.70 13.32 -3.70
CA CYS A 95 -4.53 14.66 -3.19
C CYS A 95 -3.51 15.36 -4.08
N PHE A 96 -3.95 16.40 -4.81
CA PHE A 96 -3.05 17.26 -5.57
C PHE A 96 -2.65 18.44 -4.69
N ASP A 97 -1.35 18.63 -4.55
CA ASP A 97 -0.76 19.76 -3.86
C ASP A 97 -0.30 20.78 -4.90
N SER A 98 -0.97 21.93 -4.94
CA SER A 98 -0.71 22.98 -5.92
C SER A 98 0.61 23.71 -5.70
N GLU A 99 1.08 23.79 -4.45
CA GLU A 99 2.37 24.43 -4.12
C GLU A 99 3.53 23.55 -4.58
N LEU A 100 3.39 22.24 -4.42
CA LEU A 100 4.35 21.26 -4.91
C LEU A 100 4.20 20.93 -6.40
N GLY A 101 3.06 21.23 -7.01
CA GLY A 101 2.74 20.76 -8.37
C GLY A 101 2.83 19.24 -8.49
N ALA A 102 2.42 18.52 -7.44
CA ALA A 102 2.59 17.08 -7.31
C ALA A 102 1.32 16.41 -6.77
N THR A 103 1.15 15.11 -7.02
CA THR A 103 0.03 14.33 -6.51
C THR A 103 0.51 13.20 -5.61
N LEU A 104 -0.07 13.11 -4.41
CA LEU A 104 -0.05 11.89 -3.61
C LEU A 104 -1.31 11.07 -3.93
N PHE A 105 -1.15 9.78 -4.18
CA PHE A 105 -2.28 8.90 -4.47
C PHE A 105 -2.12 7.50 -3.89
N GLY A 106 -3.24 6.81 -3.71
CA GLY A 106 -3.27 5.44 -3.19
C GLY A 106 -4.45 4.65 -3.75
N ALA A 107 -4.22 3.39 -4.10
CA ALA A 107 -5.26 2.46 -4.48
C ALA A 107 -5.55 1.51 -3.32
N VAL A 108 -6.74 1.62 -2.73
CA VAL A 108 -7.15 0.82 -1.56
C VAL A 108 -7.73 -0.52 -2.02
N ASP A 109 -7.70 -1.53 -1.14
CA ASP A 109 -8.45 -2.77 -1.40
C ASP A 109 -9.90 -2.65 -0.96
N ASP A 110 -10.16 -2.09 0.22
CA ASP A 110 -11.50 -1.82 0.73
C ASP A 110 -11.53 -0.66 1.72
N ILE A 111 -12.74 -0.25 2.10
CA ILE A 111 -13.01 0.80 3.08
C ILE A 111 -14.12 0.32 4.03
N LEU A 112 -13.90 0.51 5.32
CA LEU A 112 -14.91 0.35 6.36
C LEU A 112 -15.58 1.68 6.65
N GLU A 113 -16.90 1.63 6.89
CA GLU A 113 -17.73 2.79 7.25
C GLU A 113 -18.33 2.56 8.64
N PHE A 114 -18.04 3.49 9.56
CA PHE A 114 -18.52 3.44 10.94
C PHE A 114 -19.89 4.11 11.07
N SER A 115 -20.59 3.85 12.17
CA SER A 115 -21.94 4.38 12.42
C SER A 115 -21.99 5.92 12.50
N ASP A 116 -20.86 6.55 12.82
CA ASP A 116 -20.70 8.02 12.86
C ASP A 116 -20.21 8.60 11.52
N GLY A 117 -20.19 7.79 10.46
CA GLY A 117 -19.77 8.19 9.11
C GLY A 117 -18.26 8.24 8.89
N LYS A 118 -17.44 7.90 9.90
CA LYS A 118 -15.99 7.81 9.71
C LYS A 118 -15.62 6.67 8.77
N LEU A 119 -14.54 6.85 8.01
CA LEU A 119 -14.00 5.84 7.11
C LEU A 119 -12.63 5.35 7.59
N ALA A 120 -12.34 4.06 7.38
CA ALA A 120 -11.03 3.47 7.64
C ALA A 120 -10.59 2.56 6.49
N PRO A 121 -9.30 2.58 6.10
CA PRO A 121 -8.79 1.65 5.10
C PRO A 121 -8.79 0.21 5.61
N LEU A 122 -9.15 -0.71 4.73
CA LEU A 122 -8.96 -2.15 4.91
C LEU A 122 -8.15 -2.72 3.74
N ASP A 123 -7.15 -3.54 4.04
CA ASP A 123 -6.19 -4.07 3.06
C ASP A 123 -6.00 -5.58 3.24
N TYR A 124 -6.00 -6.32 2.11
CA TYR A 124 -5.94 -7.77 2.10
C TYR A 124 -4.50 -8.25 2.08
N LYS A 125 -4.12 -9.08 3.05
CA LYS A 125 -2.77 -9.62 3.16
C LYS A 125 -2.78 -11.15 3.12
N SER A 126 -2.35 -11.73 2.01
CA SER A 126 -2.18 -13.19 1.91
C SER A 126 -0.73 -13.61 2.16
N THR A 127 -0.51 -14.65 2.96
CA THR A 127 0.84 -15.13 3.28
C THR A 127 0.94 -16.64 3.46
N GLY A 128 2.06 -17.20 3.02
CA GLY A 128 2.45 -18.58 3.29
C GLY A 128 3.28 -18.76 4.57
N SER A 129 3.64 -17.67 5.25
CA SER A 129 4.35 -17.72 6.54
C SER A 129 3.46 -18.27 7.64
N LYS A 130 4.05 -18.87 8.69
CA LYS A 130 3.27 -19.41 9.82
C LYS A 130 2.57 -18.32 10.63
N VAL A 131 3.24 -17.17 10.77
CA VAL A 131 2.76 -16.03 11.54
C VAL A 131 2.65 -14.84 10.60
N PRO A 132 1.49 -14.17 10.54
CA PRO A 132 1.34 -12.91 9.82
C PRO A 132 2.12 -11.81 10.54
N THR A 133 2.76 -10.94 9.76
CA THR A 133 3.60 -9.86 10.29
C THR A 133 3.14 -8.55 9.67
N VAL A 134 2.96 -7.55 10.52
CA VAL A 134 2.78 -6.17 10.06
C VAL A 134 4.16 -5.59 9.84
N TYR A 135 4.47 -5.31 8.58
CA TYR A 135 5.72 -4.63 8.21
C TYR A 135 5.52 -3.12 8.23
N ASP A 136 6.59 -2.36 8.45
CA ASP A 136 6.56 -0.88 8.42
C ASP A 136 5.97 -0.33 7.11
N ARG A 137 6.17 -1.04 5.99
CA ARG A 137 5.56 -0.67 4.71
C ARG A 137 4.03 -0.76 4.70
N PHE A 138 3.44 -1.64 5.51
CA PHE A 138 1.99 -1.73 5.70
C PHE A 138 1.50 -0.60 6.61
N GLN A 139 2.28 -0.24 7.63
CA GLN A 139 2.01 0.94 8.47
C GLN A 139 1.96 2.21 7.61
N LEU A 140 3.03 2.51 6.86
CA LEU A 140 3.09 3.67 5.96
C LEU A 140 1.95 3.65 4.92
N GLN A 141 1.59 2.48 4.40
CA GLN A 141 0.46 2.34 3.47
C GLN A 141 -0.85 2.78 4.12
N MET A 142 -1.15 2.31 5.33
CA MET A 142 -2.37 2.67 6.04
C MET A 142 -2.36 4.15 6.47
N ASP A 143 -1.22 4.68 6.91
CA ASP A 143 -1.07 6.10 7.25
C ASP A 143 -1.36 7.00 6.05
N VAL A 144 -0.81 6.66 4.87
CA VAL A 144 -1.08 7.39 3.62
C VAL A 144 -2.55 7.28 3.23
N TYR A 145 -3.18 6.12 3.34
CA TYR A 145 -4.61 5.98 3.01
C TYR A 145 -5.50 6.78 3.95
N THR A 146 -5.23 6.75 5.27
CA THR A 146 -5.90 7.60 6.25
C THR A 146 -5.73 9.08 5.91
N PHE A 147 -4.50 9.51 5.63
CA PHE A 147 -4.21 10.89 5.23
C PHE A 147 -4.97 11.30 3.96
N LEU A 148 -5.02 10.44 2.95
CA LEU A 148 -5.73 10.70 1.70
C LEU A 148 -7.24 10.80 1.92
N LEU A 149 -7.83 9.96 2.78
CA LEU A 149 -9.24 10.06 3.19
C LEU A 149 -9.51 11.40 3.87
N GLU A 150 -8.67 11.80 4.84
CA GLU A 150 -8.80 13.09 5.54
C GLU A 150 -8.68 14.28 4.59
N LYS A 151 -7.73 14.26 3.65
CA LYS A 151 -7.58 15.29 2.61
C LYS A 151 -8.74 15.37 1.63
N ASN A 152 -9.52 14.29 1.50
CA ASN A 152 -10.72 14.24 0.67
C ASN A 152 -12.01 14.54 1.48
N GLY A 153 -11.88 15.06 2.70
CA GLY A 153 -13.00 15.54 3.52
C GLY A 153 -13.70 14.45 4.35
N PHE A 154 -13.16 13.24 4.40
CA PHE A 154 -13.70 12.17 5.24
C PHE A 154 -13.06 12.20 6.63
N LEU A 155 -13.87 11.99 7.66
CA LEU A 155 -13.35 11.75 9.01
C LEU A 155 -12.85 10.32 9.13
N THR A 156 -11.80 10.09 9.92
CA THR A 156 -11.26 8.75 10.16
C THR A 156 -11.21 8.45 11.65
N PRO A 157 -11.29 7.18 12.08
CA PRO A 157 -11.02 6.80 13.45
C PRO A 157 -9.51 6.68 13.73
N ARG A 158 -8.65 7.03 12.75
CA ARG A 158 -7.20 6.80 12.75
C ARG A 158 -6.82 5.35 13.07
N LYS A 159 -7.54 4.42 12.45
CA LYS A 159 -7.28 2.97 12.49
C LYS A 159 -7.16 2.44 11.07
N GLY A 160 -6.28 1.47 10.87
CA GLY A 160 -6.15 0.66 9.66
C GLY A 160 -6.46 -0.81 9.96
N TYR A 161 -7.08 -1.50 9.01
CA TYR A 161 -7.51 -2.88 9.17
C TYR A 161 -6.79 -3.79 8.17
N LEU A 162 -5.94 -4.68 8.67
CA LEU A 162 -5.22 -5.65 7.84
C LEU A 162 -5.93 -7.01 7.94
N ALA A 163 -6.61 -7.39 6.86
CA ALA A 163 -7.29 -8.68 6.75
C ALA A 163 -6.29 -9.74 6.27
N PHE A 164 -5.73 -10.50 7.21
CA PHE A 164 -4.76 -11.54 6.91
C PHE A 164 -5.42 -12.86 6.54
N TYR A 165 -4.98 -13.43 5.43
CA TYR A 165 -5.32 -14.77 4.94
C TYR A 165 -4.04 -15.60 4.94
N VAL A 166 -3.86 -16.37 6.02
CA VAL A 166 -2.67 -17.19 6.28
C VAL A 166 -2.93 -18.62 5.80
N VAL A 167 -2.07 -19.15 4.91
CA VAL A 167 -2.22 -20.52 4.41
C VAL A 167 -2.14 -21.52 5.56
N ASP A 168 -3.17 -22.35 5.71
CA ASP A 168 -3.20 -23.45 6.66
C ASP A 168 -2.48 -24.67 6.08
N LYS A 169 -1.34 -25.02 6.66
CA LYS A 169 -0.51 -26.14 6.18
C LYS A 169 -0.80 -27.46 6.90
N ALA A 170 -1.80 -27.51 7.78
CA ALA A 170 -2.06 -28.67 8.63
C ALA A 170 -2.58 -29.90 7.89
N ASN A 171 -3.38 -29.71 6.82
CA ASN A 171 -4.18 -30.79 6.22
C ASN A 171 -3.87 -31.07 4.73
N GLY A 172 -2.67 -30.72 4.25
CA GLY A 172 -2.28 -30.92 2.84
C GLY A 172 -2.96 -29.95 1.86
N PHE A 173 -2.75 -30.16 0.55
CA PHE A 173 -3.18 -29.24 -0.51
C PHE A 173 -4.58 -29.55 -1.07
N ILE A 174 -4.88 -30.80 -1.46
CA ILE A 174 -6.23 -31.20 -1.96
C ILE A 174 -6.80 -30.21 -3.01
N ASP A 175 -5.95 -29.81 -3.97
CA ASP A 175 -6.24 -28.85 -5.04
C ASP A 175 -6.84 -27.50 -4.59
N ARG A 176 -6.56 -27.09 -3.35
CA ARG A 176 -6.96 -25.80 -2.78
C ARG A 176 -5.94 -25.28 -1.78
N LEU A 177 -5.89 -23.96 -1.59
CA LEU A 177 -5.16 -23.39 -0.45
C LEU A 177 -6.17 -23.10 0.66
N PRO A 178 -6.19 -23.89 1.75
CA PRO A 178 -6.99 -23.53 2.90
C PRO A 178 -6.36 -22.32 3.59
N PHE A 179 -7.18 -21.39 4.05
CA PHE A 179 -6.72 -20.19 4.75
C PHE A 179 -7.34 -20.10 6.14
N LYS A 180 -6.52 -19.70 7.11
CA LYS A 180 -6.97 -19.10 8.36
C LYS A 180 -7.05 -17.60 8.16
N LYS A 181 -8.18 -17.01 8.55
CA LYS A 181 -8.45 -15.59 8.40
C LYS A 181 -8.39 -14.91 9.76
N GLU A 182 -7.72 -13.77 9.83
CA GLU A 182 -7.69 -12.91 11.00
C GLU A 182 -7.65 -11.44 10.59
N ILE A 183 -8.09 -10.54 11.48
CA ILE A 183 -7.91 -9.09 11.31
C ILE A 183 -6.91 -8.60 12.35
N GLN A 184 -5.90 -7.88 11.89
CA GLN A 184 -5.05 -7.06 12.74
C GLN A 184 -5.41 -5.59 12.57
N VAL A 185 -5.69 -4.93 13.69
CA VAL A 185 -6.03 -3.50 13.72
C VAL A 185 -4.81 -2.73 14.17
N ILE A 186 -4.42 -1.72 13.39
CA ILE A 186 -3.29 -0.84 13.70
C ILE A 186 -3.78 0.59 13.88
N ASP A 187 -3.09 1.35 14.73
CA ASP A 187 -3.23 2.81 14.76
C ASP A 187 -2.59 3.41 13.52
N THR A 188 -3.19 4.44 12.95
CA THR A 188 -2.62 5.18 11.81
C THR A 188 -2.30 6.61 12.22
N ASP A 189 -1.14 7.11 11.79
CA ASP A 189 -0.73 8.48 12.03
C ASP A 189 -0.60 9.26 10.71
N PRO A 190 -1.63 10.01 10.29
CA PRO A 190 -1.54 10.81 9.08
C PRO A 190 -0.71 12.10 9.25
N SER A 191 -0.29 12.46 10.46
CA SER A 191 0.27 13.80 10.75
C SER A 191 1.60 14.07 10.06
N TYR A 192 2.43 13.04 9.85
CA TYR A 192 3.74 13.17 9.21
C TYR A 192 3.69 13.04 7.68
N ILE A 193 2.57 12.60 7.09
CA ILE A 193 2.49 12.23 5.67
C ILE A 193 2.67 13.43 4.75
N GLN A 194 2.13 14.60 5.11
CA GLN A 194 2.33 15.83 4.33
C GLN A 194 3.82 16.20 4.27
N GLY A 195 4.51 16.21 5.42
CA GLY A 195 5.94 16.54 5.49
C GLY A 195 6.81 15.54 4.72
N LEU A 196 6.52 14.24 4.86
CA LEU A 196 7.20 13.19 4.07
C LEU A 196 6.98 13.37 2.57
N PHE A 197 5.75 13.69 2.15
CA PHE A 197 5.42 13.93 0.75
C PHE A 197 6.17 15.14 0.18
N GLU A 198 6.18 16.26 0.91
CA GLU A 198 6.94 17.47 0.57
C GLU A 198 8.44 17.19 0.45
N GLU A 199 9.01 16.48 1.42
CA GLU A 199 10.41 16.10 1.44
C GLU A 199 10.78 15.28 0.20
N ALA A 200 10.01 14.23 -0.09
CA ALA A 200 10.25 13.35 -1.23
C ALA A 200 10.11 14.09 -2.58
N VAL A 201 9.12 14.97 -2.73
CA VAL A 201 8.96 15.80 -3.94
C VAL A 201 10.14 16.74 -4.12
N ASN A 202 10.53 17.45 -3.06
CA ASN A 202 11.66 18.38 -3.11
C ASN A 202 12.98 17.66 -3.36
N PHE A 203 13.13 16.43 -2.84
CA PHE A 203 14.28 15.58 -3.13
C PHE A 203 14.43 15.28 -4.62
N LEU A 204 13.33 14.98 -5.33
CA LEU A 204 13.38 14.75 -6.78
C LEU A 204 13.82 15.97 -7.58
N ARG A 205 13.65 17.18 -7.06
CA ARG A 205 14.08 18.41 -7.73
C ARG A 205 15.61 18.60 -7.68
N LYS A 206 16.28 17.97 -6.71
CA LYS A 206 17.75 18.04 -6.52
C LYS A 206 18.50 17.12 -7.50
N GLU A 207 19.82 17.26 -7.51
CA GLU A 207 20.73 16.30 -8.14
C GLU A 207 20.65 14.93 -7.45
N ALA A 208 21.00 13.88 -8.19
CA ALA A 208 21.00 12.53 -7.65
C ALA A 208 22.04 12.39 -6.53
N PRO A 209 21.74 11.64 -5.46
CA PRO A 209 22.78 11.22 -4.52
C PRO A 209 23.81 10.33 -5.24
N ILE A 210 25.06 10.36 -4.78
CA ILE A 210 26.18 9.67 -5.45
C ILE A 210 26.16 8.16 -5.18
N SER A 211 25.51 7.72 -4.09
CA SER A 211 25.53 6.33 -3.65
C SER A 211 24.16 5.84 -3.21
N HIS A 212 23.97 4.53 -3.31
CA HIS A 212 22.86 3.82 -2.66
C HIS A 212 22.98 3.90 -1.14
N SER A 213 21.85 3.73 -0.44
CA SER A 213 21.83 3.48 1.01
C SER A 213 22.65 2.24 1.35
N ALA A 214 23.18 2.18 2.57
CA ALA A 214 24.05 1.09 3.02
C ALA A 214 23.37 -0.28 2.96
N ASP A 215 22.10 -0.33 3.36
CA ASP A 215 21.20 -1.49 3.43
C ASP A 215 20.47 -1.79 2.11
N CYS A 216 20.65 -0.96 1.07
CA CYS A 216 20.02 -1.19 -0.22
C CYS A 216 20.65 -2.44 -0.90
N GLN A 217 19.88 -3.52 -0.99
CA GLN A 217 20.34 -4.80 -1.56
C GLN A 217 20.83 -4.67 -3.02
N TYR A 218 20.18 -3.83 -3.83
CA TYR A 218 20.63 -3.56 -5.20
C TYR A 218 21.97 -2.81 -5.23
N GLY A 219 22.16 -1.87 -4.29
CA GLY A 219 23.42 -1.17 -4.12
C GLY A 219 24.54 -2.10 -3.66
N GLN A 220 24.24 -3.02 -2.74
CA GLN A 220 25.17 -4.07 -2.30
C GLN A 220 25.59 -4.96 -3.48
N TRP A 221 24.62 -5.49 -4.23
CA TRP A 221 24.87 -6.30 -5.42
C TRP A 221 25.74 -5.59 -6.46
N LEU A 222 25.47 -4.31 -6.75
CA LEU A 222 26.28 -3.52 -7.69
C LEU A 222 27.74 -3.31 -7.21
N ARG A 223 27.94 -3.11 -5.90
CA ARG A 223 29.28 -2.96 -5.31
C ARG A 223 30.06 -4.27 -5.41
N GLU A 224 29.44 -5.39 -5.06
CA GLU A 224 30.03 -6.73 -5.17
C GLU A 224 30.43 -7.04 -6.62
N MET A 225 29.53 -6.78 -7.58
CA MET A 225 29.81 -6.93 -9.01
C MET A 225 30.95 -6.04 -9.51
N SER A 226 31.05 -4.81 -9.01
CA SER A 226 32.11 -3.88 -9.43
C SER A 226 33.48 -4.29 -8.88
N GLY A 227 33.52 -4.82 -7.65
CA GLY A 227 34.74 -5.32 -7.02
C GLY A 227 35.37 -6.52 -7.76
N LEU A 228 34.56 -7.33 -8.46
CA LEU A 228 35.05 -8.44 -9.28
C LEU A 228 35.87 -7.98 -10.51
N LYS A 229 35.65 -6.75 -11.00
CA LYS A 229 36.39 -6.19 -12.15
C LYS A 229 37.71 -5.51 -11.75
N SER A 230 37.96 -5.38 -10.45
CA SER A 230 39.15 -4.73 -9.89
C SER A 230 40.22 -5.75 -9.42
N ASN A 231 39.98 -7.04 -9.64
CA ASN A 231 40.93 -8.15 -9.55
C ASN A 231 41.17 -8.76 -10.93
#